data_AF-W4RNJ3-F1
#
_entry.id   AF-W4RNJ3-F1
#
_cell.length_a   1.000
_cell.length_b   1.000
_cell.length_c   1.000
_cell.angle_alpha   90.00
_cell.angle_beta   90.00
_cell.angle_gamma   90.00
#
_symmetry.space_group_name_H-M   'P 1'
#
loop_
_entity.id
_entity.type
_entity.pdbx_description
1 polymer ?
#
loop_
_entity_poly.entity_id
_entity_poly.type
_entity_poly.pdbx_seq_one_letter_code
_entity_poly.pdbx_strand_id
1 'polypeptide(L)'
;MLASAAADYQYHDSYFVVAHFHYVIVGGVVFALFAGAHLYWPKMFGTMLNETLGKVTFWLFLIGFHLTFFIQHFLGLMGMPRRIFTFLPGQGLETGNLISSIGAIFMAIATIVLLINVIMTQVKNEKVGNDPWGDGRTLEWSIASPPPFYNFKQLPLVRGLDAYWLEKMEGKKEMTPAEPLGDIHMPNNSFIPFVISLGLFIAAFGAMYRADTSWGLLVLILGMAVTLGAMFLRSIKDDHGFHIHKEDLMDDDNDKGAKA
;
A
#
# COMPACT_ATOMS: atom_id res chain seq x y z
N MET A 1 -11.10 -17.55 -20.78
CA MET A 1 -12.42 -18.21 -20.73
C MET A 1 -13.54 -17.19 -20.68
N LEU A 2 -13.63 -16.36 -19.62
CA LEU A 2 -14.72 -15.37 -19.47
C LEU A 2 -14.81 -14.31 -20.58
N ALA A 3 -13.71 -14.00 -21.28
CA ALA A 3 -13.73 -13.10 -22.44
C ALA A 3 -14.43 -13.70 -23.68
N SER A 4 -14.65 -15.01 -23.73
CA SER A 4 -15.41 -15.65 -24.80
C SER A 4 -16.90 -15.56 -24.49
N ALA A 5 -17.63 -14.74 -25.24
CA ALA A 5 -19.06 -14.50 -25.00
C ALA A 5 -19.90 -15.79 -24.96
N ALA A 6 -19.60 -16.75 -25.85
CA ALA A 6 -20.31 -18.03 -25.88
C ALA A 6 -20.10 -18.85 -24.60
N ALA A 7 -18.90 -18.81 -24.01
CA ALA A 7 -18.61 -19.50 -22.76
C ALA A 7 -19.09 -18.69 -21.53
N ASP A 8 -19.05 -17.35 -21.61
CA ASP A 8 -19.50 -16.48 -20.53
C ASP A 8 -20.98 -16.73 -20.22
N TYR A 9 -21.84 -16.97 -21.22
CA TYR A 9 -23.25 -17.32 -20.96
C TYR A 9 -23.44 -18.51 -20.00
N GLN A 10 -22.49 -19.45 -19.93
CA GLN A 10 -22.54 -20.55 -18.98
C GLN A 10 -22.00 -20.18 -17.59
N TYR A 11 -20.95 -19.35 -17.53
CA TYR A 11 -20.25 -19.04 -16.27
C TYR A 11 -20.74 -17.75 -15.61
N HIS A 12 -21.49 -16.92 -16.34
CA HIS A 12 -21.98 -15.63 -15.90
C HIS A 12 -22.75 -15.78 -14.60
N ASP A 13 -22.55 -14.82 -13.67
CA ASP A 13 -23.19 -14.84 -12.35
C ASP A 13 -22.97 -16.11 -11.51
N SER A 14 -22.03 -16.99 -11.87
CA SER A 14 -21.63 -18.12 -11.04
C SER A 14 -20.43 -17.78 -10.15
N TYR A 15 -20.13 -18.69 -9.21
CA TYR A 15 -18.90 -18.65 -8.44
C TYR A 15 -17.63 -18.71 -9.31
N PHE A 16 -17.71 -19.11 -10.58
CA PHE A 16 -16.54 -19.14 -11.47
C PHE A 16 -16.00 -17.73 -11.74
N VAL A 17 -16.90 -16.75 -11.94
CA VAL A 17 -16.52 -15.34 -12.13
C VAL A 17 -15.91 -14.78 -10.85
N VAL A 18 -16.51 -15.12 -9.69
CA VAL A 18 -16.00 -14.72 -8.37
C VAL A 18 -14.59 -15.29 -8.17
N ALA A 19 -14.42 -16.59 -8.41
CA ALA A 19 -13.17 -17.31 -8.24
C ALA A 19 -12.06 -16.74 -9.14
N HIS A 20 -12.35 -16.49 -10.42
CA HIS A 20 -11.39 -15.92 -11.36
C HIS A 20 -10.90 -14.54 -10.91
N PHE A 21 -11.83 -13.64 -10.57
CA PHE A 21 -11.51 -12.28 -10.17
C PHE A 21 -10.67 -12.25 -8.88
N HIS A 22 -11.03 -13.09 -7.89
CA HIS A 22 -10.23 -13.20 -6.67
C HIS A 22 -8.89 -13.86 -6.94
N TYR A 23 -8.78 -14.78 -7.89
CA TYR A 23 -7.50 -15.37 -8.26
C TYR A 23 -6.52 -14.33 -8.79
N VAL A 24 -6.98 -13.35 -9.58
CA VAL A 24 -6.11 -12.30 -10.11
C VAL A 24 -5.86 -11.17 -9.12
N ILE A 25 -6.87 -10.74 -8.34
CA ILE A 25 -6.68 -9.67 -7.35
C ILE A 25 -5.91 -10.17 -6.14
N VAL A 26 -6.30 -11.29 -5.55
CA VAL A 26 -5.59 -11.79 -4.37
C VAL A 26 -4.23 -12.31 -4.80
N GLY A 27 -4.18 -13.14 -5.85
CA GLY A 27 -2.96 -13.72 -6.41
C GLY A 27 -1.95 -12.67 -6.91
N GLY A 28 -2.42 -11.58 -7.53
CA GLY A 28 -1.58 -10.52 -8.06
C GLY A 28 -1.42 -9.34 -7.09
N VAL A 29 -2.52 -8.63 -6.81
CA VAL A 29 -2.48 -7.36 -6.07
C VAL A 29 -2.19 -7.57 -4.58
N VAL A 30 -2.90 -8.46 -3.89
CA VAL A 30 -2.74 -8.64 -2.43
C VAL A 30 -1.37 -9.24 -2.11
N PHE A 31 -0.92 -10.25 -2.86
CA PHE A 31 0.45 -10.76 -2.69
C PHE A 31 1.51 -9.71 -3.01
N ALA A 32 1.31 -8.85 -4.02
CA ALA A 32 2.23 -7.74 -4.29
C ALA A 32 2.25 -6.71 -3.14
N LEU A 33 1.11 -6.42 -2.51
CA LEU A 33 1.04 -5.56 -1.32
C LEU A 33 1.81 -6.19 -0.15
N PHE A 34 1.67 -7.49 0.10
CA PHE A 34 2.45 -8.17 1.14
C PHE A 34 3.95 -8.20 0.81
N ALA A 35 4.32 -8.49 -0.43
CA ALA A 35 5.71 -8.46 -0.87
C ALA A 35 6.31 -7.06 -0.70
N GLY A 36 5.62 -6.02 -1.17
CA GLY A 36 6.04 -4.63 -1.01
C GLY A 36 6.13 -4.20 0.44
N ALA A 37 5.17 -4.61 1.28
CA ALA A 37 5.20 -4.33 2.71
C ALA A 37 6.42 -4.95 3.40
N HIS A 38 6.80 -6.19 3.07
CA HIS A 38 8.00 -6.82 3.63
C HIS A 38 9.28 -6.23 3.06
N LEU A 39 9.34 -6.00 1.74
CA LEU A 39 10.49 -5.42 1.05
C LEU A 39 10.81 -4.02 1.55
N TYR A 40 9.81 -3.15 1.66
CA TYR A 40 9.99 -1.74 2.03
C TYR A 40 9.77 -1.46 3.52
N TRP A 41 9.48 -2.48 4.35
CA TRP A 41 9.37 -2.32 5.81
C TRP A 41 10.56 -1.57 6.42
N PRO A 42 11.82 -1.93 6.09
CA PRO A 42 12.98 -1.27 6.66
C PRO A 42 13.11 0.17 6.22
N LYS A 43 12.73 0.46 4.97
CA LYS A 43 12.74 1.82 4.45
C LYS A 43 11.72 2.71 5.17
N MET A 44 10.56 2.17 5.54
CA MET A 44 9.52 2.93 6.25
C MET A 44 9.82 3.10 7.75
N PHE A 45 10.36 2.07 8.42
CA PHE A 45 10.42 2.03 9.89
C PHE A 45 11.83 1.86 10.46
N GLY A 46 12.85 1.64 9.63
CA GLY A 46 14.23 1.39 10.05
C GLY A 46 14.42 0.08 10.82
N THR A 47 13.49 -0.87 10.69
CA THR A 47 13.52 -2.19 11.37
C THR A 47 13.22 -3.30 10.37
N MET A 48 13.49 -4.57 10.71
CA MET A 48 13.11 -5.72 9.89
C MET A 48 11.95 -6.49 10.51
N LEU A 49 11.00 -6.93 9.68
CA LEU A 49 10.00 -7.91 10.10
C LEU A 49 10.69 -9.25 10.41
N ASN A 50 10.10 -10.03 11.32
CA ASN A 50 10.61 -11.36 11.61
C ASN A 50 10.38 -12.30 10.41
N GLU A 51 11.47 -12.83 9.85
CA GLU A 51 11.46 -13.71 8.68
C GLU A 51 10.68 -15.01 8.89
N THR A 52 10.76 -15.61 10.08
CA THR A 52 10.03 -16.84 10.39
C THR A 52 8.53 -16.61 10.38
N LEU A 53 8.06 -15.53 11.02
CA LEU A 53 6.64 -15.17 11.02
C LEU A 53 6.17 -14.71 9.63
N GLY A 54 7.02 -14.05 8.85
CA GLY A 54 6.75 -13.71 7.45
C GLY A 54 6.50 -14.95 6.59
N LYS A 55 7.36 -15.98 6.72
CA LYS A 55 7.18 -17.26 6.02
C LYS A 55 5.93 -18.00 6.46
N VAL A 56 5.62 -18.00 7.76
CA VAL A 56 4.37 -18.60 8.28
C VAL A 56 3.15 -17.89 7.70
N THR A 57 3.16 -16.56 7.69
CA THR A 57 2.10 -15.73 7.07
C THR A 57 1.93 -16.11 5.60
N PHE A 58 3.03 -16.15 4.85
CA PHE A 58 3.00 -16.50 3.42
C PHE A 58 2.37 -17.87 3.17
N TRP A 59 2.82 -18.92 3.86
CA TRP A 59 2.32 -20.27 3.62
C TRP A 59 0.87 -20.44 4.04
N LEU A 60 0.47 -19.91 5.19
CA LEU A 60 -0.93 -19.94 5.62
C LEU A 60 -1.83 -19.21 4.64
N PHE A 61 -1.42 -18.03 4.18
CA PHE A 61 -2.19 -17.23 3.23
C PHE A 61 -2.27 -17.91 1.86
N LEU A 62 -1.16 -18.47 1.36
CA LEU A 62 -1.10 -19.16 0.07
C LEU A 62 -1.97 -20.41 0.03
N ILE A 63 -1.90 -21.24 1.09
CA ILE A 63 -2.72 -22.45 1.22
C ILE A 63 -4.19 -22.04 1.35
N GLY A 64 -4.51 -21.07 2.21
CA GLY A 64 -5.87 -20.56 2.37
C GLY A 64 -6.46 -20.00 1.09
N PHE A 65 -5.67 -19.23 0.33
CA PHE A 65 -6.04 -18.67 -0.97
C PHE A 65 -6.44 -19.75 -1.97
N HIS A 66 -5.62 -20.80 -2.13
CA HIS A 66 -5.95 -21.92 -3.02
C HIS A 66 -7.16 -22.72 -2.53
N LEU A 67 -7.21 -23.07 -1.25
CA LEU A 67 -8.37 -23.78 -0.68
C LEU A 67 -9.67 -23.00 -0.86
N THR A 68 -9.61 -21.67 -0.82
CA THR A 68 -10.76 -20.80 -1.03
C THR A 68 -11.14 -20.75 -2.51
N PHE A 69 -10.32 -20.09 -3.32
CA PHE A 69 -10.78 -19.66 -4.63
C PHE A 69 -10.54 -20.72 -5.71
N PHE A 70 -9.64 -21.69 -5.51
CA PHE A 70 -9.46 -22.75 -6.49
C PHE A 70 -10.70 -23.65 -6.49
N ILE A 71 -11.17 -24.00 -5.29
CA ILE A 71 -12.38 -24.81 -5.09
C ILE A 71 -13.62 -24.09 -5.65
N GLN A 72 -13.69 -22.76 -5.51
CA GLN A 72 -14.79 -21.99 -6.07
C GLN A 72 -14.86 -22.02 -7.61
N HIS A 73 -13.76 -22.26 -8.33
CA HIS A 73 -13.84 -22.49 -9.78
C HIS A 73 -14.70 -23.72 -10.07
N PHE A 74 -14.48 -24.82 -9.34
CA PHE A 74 -15.29 -26.04 -9.50
C PHE A 74 -16.74 -25.83 -9.07
N LEU A 75 -16.98 -25.15 -7.94
CA LEU A 75 -18.34 -24.82 -7.51
C LEU A 75 -19.10 -23.98 -8.56
N GLY A 76 -18.41 -23.03 -9.20
CA GLY A 76 -18.96 -22.27 -10.31
C GLY A 76 -19.31 -23.13 -11.52
N LEU A 77 -18.43 -24.06 -11.90
CA LEU A 77 -18.69 -25.02 -12.99
C LEU A 77 -19.82 -26.01 -12.67
N MET A 78 -20.03 -26.32 -11.38
CA MET A 78 -21.17 -27.11 -10.89
C MET A 78 -22.48 -26.31 -10.83
N GLY A 79 -22.46 -25.03 -11.23
CA GLY A 79 -23.64 -24.19 -11.33
C GLY A 79 -23.99 -23.42 -10.05
N MET A 80 -23.07 -23.31 -9.09
CA MET A 80 -23.32 -22.49 -7.88
C MET A 80 -23.37 -20.99 -8.24
N PRO A 81 -24.52 -20.32 -8.07
CA PRO A 81 -24.66 -18.90 -8.36
C PRO A 81 -24.04 -18.02 -7.27
N ARG A 82 -23.55 -16.83 -7.63
CA ARG A 82 -23.04 -15.84 -6.68
C ARG A 82 -24.18 -15.10 -5.97
N ARG A 83 -23.89 -14.45 -4.84
CA ARG A 83 -24.83 -13.60 -4.06
C ARG A 83 -26.06 -14.33 -3.51
N ILE A 84 -25.97 -15.64 -3.33
CA ILE A 84 -26.98 -16.44 -2.65
C ILE A 84 -26.47 -16.82 -1.26
N PHE A 85 -27.27 -16.58 -0.23
CA PHE A 85 -26.87 -16.82 1.16
C PHE A 85 -26.95 -18.29 1.59
N THR A 86 -27.70 -19.13 0.88
CA THR A 86 -27.85 -20.57 1.17
C THR A 86 -28.13 -21.37 -0.11
N PHE A 87 -27.78 -22.65 -0.13
CA PHE A 87 -28.08 -23.57 -1.23
C PHE A 87 -28.84 -24.79 -0.71
N LEU A 88 -29.56 -25.47 -1.60
CA LEU A 88 -30.36 -26.63 -1.22
C LEU A 88 -29.45 -27.85 -0.94
N PRO A 89 -29.80 -28.71 0.02
CA PRO A 89 -29.04 -29.91 0.30
C PRO A 89 -29.12 -30.92 -0.87
N GLY A 90 -28.09 -31.74 -1.02
CA GLY A 90 -28.03 -32.82 -2.02
C GLY A 90 -27.56 -32.39 -3.41
N GLN A 91 -27.06 -31.16 -3.55
CA GLN A 91 -26.52 -30.63 -4.80
C GLN A 91 -25.01 -30.92 -4.98
N GLY A 92 -24.34 -31.47 -3.95
CA GLY A 92 -22.90 -31.75 -3.97
C GLY A 92 -22.03 -30.51 -3.78
N LEU A 93 -22.63 -29.38 -3.39
CA LEU A 93 -21.95 -28.10 -3.19
C LEU A 93 -21.40 -27.94 -1.76
N GLU A 94 -21.89 -28.75 -0.83
CA GLU A 94 -21.62 -28.68 0.61
C GLU A 94 -20.12 -28.79 0.90
N THR A 95 -19.47 -29.84 0.39
CA THR A 95 -18.06 -30.13 0.66
C THR A 95 -17.16 -29.04 0.10
N GLY A 96 -17.39 -28.61 -1.14
CA GLY A 96 -16.57 -27.56 -1.75
C GLY A 96 -16.74 -26.21 -1.04
N ASN A 97 -17.97 -25.87 -0.61
CA ASN A 97 -18.21 -24.66 0.17
C ASN A 97 -17.54 -24.71 1.54
N LEU A 98 -17.58 -25.87 2.21
CA LEU A 98 -16.90 -26.05 3.50
C LEU A 98 -15.39 -25.88 3.35
N ILE A 99 -14.76 -26.53 2.35
CA ILE A 99 -13.33 -26.38 2.08
C ILE A 99 -12.99 -24.92 1.77
N SER A 100 -13.81 -24.26 0.95
CA SER A 100 -13.62 -22.83 0.66
C SER A 100 -13.68 -21.97 1.91
N SER A 101 -14.56 -22.30 2.86
CA SER A 101 -14.70 -21.56 4.12
C SER A 101 -13.50 -21.79 5.05
N ILE A 102 -12.98 -23.01 5.10
CA ILE A 102 -11.75 -23.34 5.84
C ILE A 102 -10.57 -22.56 5.26
N GLY A 103 -10.47 -22.46 3.93
CA GLY A 103 -9.45 -21.64 3.27
C GLY A 103 -9.50 -20.17 3.69
N ALA A 104 -10.70 -19.60 3.82
CA ALA A 104 -10.88 -18.23 4.28
C ALA A 104 -10.39 -18.04 5.73
N ILE A 105 -10.63 -19.03 6.60
CA ILE A 105 -10.11 -19.03 7.98
C ILE A 105 -8.58 -19.05 7.99
N PHE A 106 -7.93 -19.83 7.12
CA PHE A 106 -6.47 -19.85 6.99
C PHE A 106 -5.90 -18.46 6.63
N MET A 107 -6.52 -17.76 5.68
CA MET A 107 -6.12 -16.39 5.32
C MET A 107 -6.35 -15.39 6.47
N ALA A 108 -7.43 -15.55 7.25
CA ALA A 108 -7.68 -14.73 8.43
C ALA A 108 -6.59 -14.93 9.50
N ILE A 109 -6.24 -16.19 9.79
CA ILE A 109 -5.15 -16.52 10.73
C ILE A 109 -3.81 -15.96 10.23
N ALA A 110 -3.50 -16.10 8.94
CA ALA A 110 -2.30 -15.53 8.35
C ALA A 110 -2.22 -14.01 8.56
N THR A 111 -3.34 -13.31 8.38
CA THR A 111 -3.43 -11.86 8.61
C THR A 111 -3.17 -11.51 10.08
N ILE A 112 -3.69 -12.31 11.02
CA ILE A 112 -3.40 -12.13 12.46
C ILE A 112 -1.92 -12.34 12.75
N VAL A 113 -1.28 -13.37 12.17
CA VAL A 113 0.16 -13.61 12.33
C VAL A 113 0.99 -12.43 11.80
N LEU A 114 0.59 -11.83 10.67
CA LEU A 114 1.22 -10.63 10.15
C LEU A 114 1.12 -9.46 11.14
N LEU A 115 -0.06 -9.22 11.72
CA LEU A 115 -0.25 -8.16 12.72
C LEU A 115 0.60 -8.39 13.96
N ILE A 116 0.70 -9.64 14.44
CA ILE A 116 1.59 -10.01 15.55
C ILE A 116 3.05 -9.71 15.19
N ASN A 117 3.48 -10.05 13.97
CA ASN A 117 4.84 -9.75 13.50
C ASN A 117 5.12 -8.24 13.52
N VAL A 118 4.20 -7.44 13.00
CA VAL A 118 4.28 -5.97 13.00
C VAL A 118 4.43 -5.44 14.43
N ILE A 119 3.53 -5.84 15.35
CA ILE A 119 3.55 -5.37 16.74
C ILE A 119 4.87 -5.76 17.41
N MET A 120 5.28 -7.02 17.26
CA MET A 120 6.51 -7.54 17.86
C MET A 120 7.75 -6.79 17.35
N THR A 121 7.86 -6.56 16.04
CA THR A 121 8.97 -5.79 15.45
C THR A 121 8.99 -4.35 15.94
N GLN A 122 7.83 -3.69 16.03
CA GLN A 122 7.76 -2.31 16.50
C GLN A 122 8.10 -2.18 18.00
N VAL A 123 7.72 -3.16 18.81
CA VAL A 123 8.10 -3.20 20.24
C VAL A 123 9.59 -3.47 20.42
N LYS A 124 10.17 -4.39 19.63
CA LYS A 124 11.61 -4.73 19.72
C LYS A 124 12.51 -3.61 19.19
N ASN A 125 12.07 -2.94 18.12
CA ASN A 125 12.72 -1.78 17.50
C ASN A 125 14.22 -1.94 17.19
N GLU A 126 14.64 -3.15 16.76
CA GLU A 126 16.02 -3.40 16.33
C GLU A 126 16.30 -2.68 15.00
N LYS A 127 17.22 -1.72 15.05
CA LYS A 127 17.57 -0.89 13.90
C LYS A 127 18.42 -1.64 12.89
N VAL A 128 18.17 -1.37 11.61
CA VAL A 128 18.94 -1.91 10.48
C VAL A 128 19.51 -0.80 9.62
N GLY A 129 20.52 -1.12 8.81
CA GLY A 129 21.17 -0.17 7.91
C GLY A 129 20.30 0.25 6.72
N ASN A 130 20.88 1.07 5.85
CA ASN A 130 20.21 1.67 4.68
C ASN A 130 19.75 0.61 3.66
N ASP A 131 20.61 -0.36 3.38
CA ASP A 131 20.39 -1.52 2.50
C ASP A 131 20.47 -2.83 3.33
N PRO A 132 19.39 -3.22 4.04
CA PRO A 132 19.40 -4.43 4.87
C PRO A 132 19.37 -5.72 4.04
N TRP A 133 18.99 -5.63 2.76
CA TRP A 133 19.00 -6.76 1.82
C TRP A 133 20.42 -7.04 1.30
N GLY A 134 21.27 -6.01 1.28
CA GLY A 134 22.66 -6.05 0.79
C GLY A 134 22.76 -5.99 -0.74
N ASP A 135 21.71 -6.40 -1.44
CA ASP A 135 21.63 -6.43 -2.89
C ASP A 135 20.67 -5.37 -3.49
N GLY A 136 20.26 -4.36 -2.70
CA GLY A 136 19.44 -3.25 -3.18
C GLY A 136 20.06 -2.56 -4.40
N ARG A 137 19.28 -2.33 -5.46
CA ARG A 137 19.80 -1.87 -6.76
C ARG A 137 19.47 -0.43 -7.12
N THR A 138 18.36 0.03 -6.55
CA THR A 138 17.72 1.31 -6.84
C THR A 138 18.03 2.35 -5.77
N LEU A 139 17.76 3.62 -6.08
CA LEU A 139 18.23 4.77 -5.31
C LEU A 139 17.70 4.81 -3.87
N GLU A 140 16.52 4.25 -3.60
CA GLU A 140 15.94 4.27 -2.26
C GLU A 140 16.81 3.53 -1.23
N TRP A 141 17.62 2.56 -1.67
CA TRP A 141 18.54 1.80 -0.81
C TRP A 141 19.85 2.54 -0.51
N SER A 142 20.12 3.64 -1.21
CA SER A 142 21.32 4.45 -0.99
C SER A 142 21.20 5.45 0.16
N ILE A 143 19.98 5.75 0.60
CA ILE A 143 19.72 6.72 1.68
C ILE A 143 19.33 6.05 3.00
N ALA A 144 19.30 6.84 4.07
CA ALA A 144 18.90 6.40 5.41
C ALA A 144 17.56 5.63 5.44
N SER A 145 17.41 4.78 6.46
CA SER A 145 16.21 3.99 6.74
C SER A 145 15.75 4.29 8.19
N PRO A 146 14.72 5.12 8.41
CA PRO A 146 13.90 5.83 7.43
C PRO A 146 14.62 7.02 6.76
N PRO A 147 14.18 7.45 5.55
CA PRO A 147 14.74 8.60 4.87
C PRO A 147 14.63 9.89 5.67
N PRO A 148 15.58 10.84 5.52
CA PRO A 148 15.36 12.20 5.96
C PRO A 148 14.21 12.83 5.16
N PHE A 149 13.55 13.84 5.72
CA PHE A 149 12.39 14.48 5.09
C PHE A 149 12.70 15.16 3.74
N TYR A 150 13.97 15.43 3.45
CA TYR A 150 14.47 15.95 2.16
C TYR A 150 14.95 14.84 1.20
N ASN A 151 14.92 13.56 1.60
CA ASN A 151 15.45 12.39 0.88
C ASN A 151 16.96 12.44 0.60
N PHE A 152 17.38 13.17 -0.46
CA PHE A 152 18.77 13.25 -0.91
C PHE A 152 19.32 14.64 -0.62
N LYS A 153 20.53 14.72 -0.04
CA LYS A 153 21.22 16.01 0.19
C LYS A 153 21.68 16.66 -1.10
N GLN A 154 22.10 15.85 -2.07
CA GLN A 154 22.54 16.25 -3.39
C GLN A 154 21.90 15.32 -4.40
N LEU A 155 21.58 15.81 -5.60
CA LEU A 155 21.06 14.95 -6.66
C LEU A 155 22.05 13.82 -6.98
N PRO A 156 21.63 12.54 -6.96
CA PRO A 156 22.49 11.43 -7.30
C PRO A 156 22.77 11.39 -8.82
N LEU A 157 24.01 11.12 -9.21
CA LEU A 157 24.39 10.95 -10.61
C LEU A 157 23.91 9.60 -11.14
N VAL A 158 22.84 9.63 -11.95
CA VAL A 158 22.26 8.43 -12.56
C VAL A 158 22.97 8.10 -13.88
N ARG A 159 23.76 7.02 -13.88
CA ARG A 159 24.54 6.56 -15.04
C ARG A 159 23.93 5.35 -15.78
N GLY A 160 22.85 4.78 -15.26
CA GLY A 160 22.20 3.59 -15.81
C GLY A 160 20.92 3.23 -15.07
N LEU A 161 20.31 2.09 -15.44
CA LEU A 161 19.04 1.62 -14.88
C LEU A 161 19.15 1.33 -13.37
N ASP A 162 20.14 0.54 -12.97
CA ASP A 162 20.41 0.18 -11.58
C ASP A 162 21.53 1.07 -11.00
N ALA A 163 21.24 2.36 -10.82
CA ALA A 163 22.25 3.37 -10.46
C ALA A 163 23.05 3.02 -9.19
N TYR A 164 22.37 2.58 -8.12
CA TYR A 164 23.04 2.23 -6.87
C TYR A 164 23.83 0.92 -6.98
N TRP A 165 23.36 -0.03 -7.80
CA TRP A 165 24.12 -1.25 -8.07
C TRP A 165 25.45 -0.99 -8.78
N LEU A 166 25.47 -0.07 -9.75
CA LEU A 166 26.69 0.32 -10.46
C LEU A 166 27.73 0.92 -9.51
N GLU A 167 27.30 1.79 -8.59
CA GLU A 167 28.19 2.36 -7.56
C GLU A 167 28.77 1.27 -6.65
N LYS A 168 27.93 0.31 -6.21
CA LYS A 168 28.39 -0.84 -5.41
C LYS A 168 29.42 -1.70 -6.14
N MET A 169 29.23 -1.93 -7.44
CA MET A 169 30.17 -2.70 -8.26
C MET A 169 31.51 -1.98 -8.47
N GLU A 170 31.52 -0.64 -8.45
CA GLU A 170 32.74 0.17 -8.44
C GLU A 170 33.37 0.27 -7.04
N GLY A 171 32.81 -0.40 -6.03
CA GLY A 171 33.29 -0.39 -4.64
C GLY A 171 32.93 0.88 -3.87
N LYS A 172 32.04 1.71 -4.39
CA LYS A 172 31.54 2.89 -3.67
C LYS A 172 30.41 2.47 -2.74
N LYS A 173 30.39 3.08 -1.55
CA LYS A 173 29.36 2.84 -0.53
C LYS A 173 28.11 3.70 -0.73
N GLU A 174 28.27 4.78 -1.49
CA GLU A 174 27.35 5.92 -1.52
C GLU A 174 27.15 6.34 -2.98
N MET A 175 26.05 7.05 -3.27
CA MET A 175 25.81 7.57 -4.62
C MET A 175 26.77 8.72 -4.93
N THR A 176 27.36 8.70 -6.12
CA THR A 176 28.16 9.85 -6.59
C THR A 176 27.24 11.06 -6.78
N PRO A 177 27.50 12.23 -6.16
CA PRO A 177 26.67 13.42 -6.34
C PRO A 177 26.87 14.04 -7.73
N ALA A 178 25.79 14.56 -8.31
CA ALA A 178 25.80 15.24 -9.62
C ALA A 178 26.11 16.75 -9.51
N GLU A 179 25.95 17.33 -8.32
CA GLU A 179 26.05 18.77 -8.07
C GLU A 179 26.74 19.04 -6.72
N PRO A 180 27.34 20.22 -6.50
CA PRO A 180 27.88 20.59 -5.20
C PRO A 180 26.77 20.80 -4.17
N LEU A 181 27.09 20.61 -2.89
CA LEU A 181 26.14 20.85 -1.80
C LEU A 181 25.71 22.33 -1.77
N GLY A 182 24.39 22.54 -1.85
CA GLY A 182 23.73 23.84 -1.78
C GLY A 182 22.50 23.79 -0.87
N ASP A 183 21.77 24.90 -0.83
CA ASP A 183 20.55 25.00 -0.01
C ASP A 183 19.41 24.19 -0.64
N ILE A 184 18.61 23.53 0.21
CA ILE A 184 17.47 22.70 -0.21
C ILE A 184 16.18 23.45 0.06
N HIS A 185 15.36 23.67 -0.97
CA HIS A 185 14.01 24.21 -0.83
C HIS A 185 13.01 23.12 -0.45
N MET A 186 12.22 23.36 0.60
CA MET A 186 11.21 22.43 1.11
C MET A 186 9.82 23.08 1.22
N PRO A 187 8.74 22.35 0.93
CA PRO A 187 7.39 22.86 1.07
C PRO A 187 6.96 22.94 2.54
N ASN A 188 6.13 23.93 2.87
CA ASN A 188 5.48 24.03 4.18
C ASN A 188 4.28 23.08 4.30
N ASN A 189 3.99 22.65 5.53
CA ASN A 189 2.76 21.93 5.83
C ASN A 189 1.53 22.83 5.67
N SER A 190 0.42 22.28 5.17
CA SER A 190 -0.83 23.00 5.00
C SER A 190 -2.03 22.21 5.53
N PHE A 191 -2.86 22.86 6.33
CA PHE A 191 -4.11 22.29 6.84
C PHE A 191 -5.26 22.37 5.80
N ILE A 192 -5.09 23.14 4.73
CA ILE A 192 -6.14 23.39 3.73
C ILE A 192 -6.67 22.12 3.05
N PRO A 193 -5.83 21.16 2.61
CA PRO A 193 -6.32 19.92 2.00
C PRO A 193 -7.25 19.10 2.92
N PHE A 194 -7.01 19.15 4.24
CA PHE A 194 -7.90 18.51 5.22
C PHE A 194 -9.27 19.19 5.25
N VAL A 195 -9.31 20.53 5.28
CA VAL A 195 -10.57 21.30 5.26
C VAL A 195 -11.35 21.05 3.96
N ILE A 196 -10.67 20.99 2.82
CA ILE A 196 -11.28 20.64 1.53
C ILE A 196 -11.95 19.27 1.59
N SER A 197 -11.22 18.27 2.09
CA SER A 197 -11.71 16.89 2.23
C SER A 197 -12.90 16.80 3.18
N LEU A 198 -12.86 17.51 4.30
CA LEU A 198 -13.94 17.58 5.27
C LEU A 198 -15.19 18.25 4.67
N GLY A 199 -15.03 19.35 3.91
CA GLY A 199 -16.12 19.99 3.20
C GLY A 199 -16.79 19.07 2.19
N LEU A 200 -16.01 18.31 1.41
CA LEU A 200 -16.52 17.31 0.46
C LEU A 200 -17.25 16.16 1.16
N PHE A 201 -16.74 15.70 2.30
CA PHE A 201 -17.41 14.70 3.12
C PHE A 201 -18.78 15.18 3.61
N ILE A 202 -18.86 16.40 4.15
CA ILE A 202 -20.12 17.03 4.58
C ILE A 202 -21.06 17.20 3.38
N ALA A 203 -20.54 17.63 2.23
CA ALA A 203 -21.33 17.80 1.03
C ALA A 203 -21.95 16.47 0.54
N ALA A 204 -21.16 15.40 0.51
CA ALA A 204 -21.60 14.06 0.16
C ALA A 204 -22.66 13.52 1.13
N PHE A 205 -22.47 13.76 2.43
CA PHE A 205 -23.45 13.39 3.45
C PHE A 205 -24.79 14.12 3.24
N GLY A 206 -24.76 15.43 2.99
CA GLY A 206 -25.96 16.20 2.65
C GLY A 206 -26.63 15.70 1.36
N ALA A 207 -25.84 15.40 0.33
CA ALA A 207 -26.33 14.86 -0.94
C ALA A 207 -27.05 13.51 -0.79
N MET A 208 -26.54 12.65 0.10
CA MET A 208 -27.12 11.34 0.38
C MET A 208 -28.53 11.42 0.97
N TYR A 209 -28.77 12.36 1.90
CA TYR A 209 -30.05 12.50 2.60
C TYR A 209 -31.00 13.53 1.98
N ARG A 210 -30.59 14.29 0.97
CA ARG A 210 -31.40 15.39 0.39
C ARG A 210 -32.78 14.95 -0.12
N ALA A 211 -32.94 13.68 -0.50
CA ALA A 211 -34.18 13.15 -1.02
C ALA A 211 -35.20 12.85 0.10
N ASP A 212 -34.71 12.48 1.29
CA ASP A 212 -35.54 12.08 2.42
C ASP A 212 -35.72 13.21 3.44
N THR A 213 -34.79 14.16 3.48
CA THR A 213 -34.78 15.26 4.45
C THR A 213 -34.53 16.61 3.80
N SER A 214 -35.31 17.61 4.22
CA SER A 214 -35.19 18.99 3.71
C SER A 214 -33.88 19.67 4.13
N TRP A 215 -33.27 19.26 5.25
CA TRP A 215 -31.98 19.79 5.71
C TRP A 215 -30.79 19.29 4.87
N GLY A 216 -30.93 18.17 4.14
CA GLY A 216 -29.84 17.60 3.34
C GLY A 216 -29.31 18.57 2.28
N LEU A 217 -30.20 19.38 1.68
CA LEU A 217 -29.80 20.42 0.73
C LEU A 217 -28.93 21.51 1.38
N LEU A 218 -29.28 21.95 2.59
CA LEU A 218 -28.50 22.95 3.31
C LEU A 218 -27.11 22.43 3.67
N VAL A 219 -27.04 21.19 4.17
CA VAL A 219 -25.76 20.54 4.53
C VAL A 219 -24.87 20.36 3.29
N LEU A 220 -25.45 20.00 2.14
CA LEU A 220 -24.73 19.93 0.87
C LEU A 220 -24.11 21.28 0.52
N ILE A 221 -24.92 22.35 0.52
CA ILE A 221 -24.47 23.69 0.15
C ILE A 221 -23.37 24.17 1.10
N LEU A 222 -23.52 23.92 2.41
CA LEU A 222 -22.51 24.27 3.41
C LEU A 222 -21.19 23.52 3.17
N GLY A 223 -21.23 22.21 2.93
CA GLY A 223 -20.04 21.42 2.63
C GLY A 223 -19.32 21.93 1.37
N MET A 224 -20.07 22.21 0.30
CA MET A 224 -19.53 22.78 -0.93
C MET A 224 -18.94 24.17 -0.72
N ALA A 225 -19.60 25.02 0.09
CA ALA A 225 -19.10 26.35 0.42
C ALA A 225 -17.78 26.27 1.20
N VAL A 226 -17.64 25.34 2.15
CA VAL A 226 -16.39 25.09 2.88
C VAL A 226 -15.28 24.66 1.92
N THR A 227 -15.56 23.72 1.02
CA THR A 227 -14.58 23.26 0.02
C THR A 227 -14.15 24.39 -0.91
N LEU A 228 -15.09 25.10 -1.52
CA LEU A 228 -14.79 26.18 -2.47
C LEU A 228 -14.10 27.35 -1.78
N GLY A 229 -14.52 27.70 -0.56
CA GLY A 229 -13.86 28.73 0.26
C GLY A 229 -12.42 28.34 0.59
N ALA A 230 -12.16 27.10 0.98
CA ALA A 230 -10.82 26.60 1.24
C ALA A 230 -9.93 26.57 -0.01
N MET A 231 -10.48 26.19 -1.17
CA MET A 231 -9.78 26.27 -2.46
C MET A 231 -9.44 27.71 -2.84
N PHE A 232 -10.36 28.65 -2.63
CA PHE A 232 -10.13 30.06 -2.86
C PHE A 232 -9.01 30.60 -1.95
N LEU A 233 -9.08 30.33 -0.65
CA LEU A 233 -8.02 30.71 0.31
C LEU A 233 -6.66 30.12 -0.08
N ARG A 234 -6.62 28.89 -0.61
CA ARG A 234 -5.38 28.30 -1.13
C ARG A 234 -4.84 29.07 -2.32
N SER A 235 -5.70 29.54 -3.22
CA SER A 235 -5.30 30.20 -4.46
C SER A 235 -4.69 31.60 -4.25
N ILE A 236 -5.04 32.27 -3.15
CA ILE A 236 -4.53 33.60 -2.81
C ILE A 236 -3.32 33.56 -1.87
N LYS A 237 -3.02 32.40 -1.26
CA LYS A 237 -1.90 32.23 -0.34
C LYS A 237 -0.66 31.83 -1.15
N ASP A 238 0.27 32.76 -1.31
CA ASP A 238 1.61 32.45 -1.79
C ASP A 238 2.42 31.83 -0.64
N ASP A 239 2.81 30.57 -0.83
CA ASP A 239 3.62 29.81 0.13
C ASP A 239 4.96 29.47 -0.51
N HIS A 240 5.98 30.25 -0.17
CA HIS A 240 7.33 30.08 -0.71
C HIS A 240 8.11 28.96 -0.02
N GLY A 241 7.50 28.13 0.83
CA GLY A 241 8.21 27.06 1.53
C GLY A 241 9.25 27.60 2.53
N PHE A 242 10.25 26.78 2.81
CA PHE A 242 11.43 27.14 3.61
C PHE A 242 12.68 26.57 2.96
N HIS A 243 13.86 27.03 3.37
CA HIS A 243 15.14 26.50 2.90
C HIS A 243 15.88 25.85 4.07
N ILE A 244 16.53 24.72 3.78
CA ILE A 244 17.55 24.13 4.65
C ILE A 244 18.88 24.65 4.14
N HIS A 245 19.61 25.37 4.98
CA HIS A 245 20.88 25.94 4.58
C HIS A 245 21.97 24.89 4.56
N LYS A 246 22.94 25.07 3.66
CA LYS A 246 24.10 24.18 3.50
C LYS A 246 24.84 23.90 4.81
N GLU A 247 24.91 24.89 5.71
CA GLU A 247 25.58 24.78 7.00
C GLU A 247 24.91 23.72 7.88
N ASP A 248 23.57 23.72 7.95
CA ASP A 248 22.79 22.74 8.70
C ASP A 248 22.94 21.32 8.14
N LEU A 249 23.11 21.20 6.81
CA LEU A 249 23.30 19.90 6.13
C LEU A 249 24.67 19.28 6.40
N MET A 250 25.69 20.12 6.61
CA MET A 250 27.05 19.69 6.97
C MET A 250 27.11 19.22 8.43
N ASP A 251 26.37 19.86 9.33
CA ASP A 251 26.34 19.45 10.74
C ASP A 251 25.55 18.13 10.96
N ASP A 252 24.51 17.87 10.15
CA ASP A 252 23.73 16.61 10.21
C ASP A 252 24.59 15.36 9.88
N ASP A 253 25.72 15.51 9.17
CA ASP A 253 26.70 14.43 8.93
C ASP A 253 27.48 14.01 10.19
N ASN A 254 27.55 14.88 11.19
CA ASN A 254 28.25 14.59 12.45
C ASN A 254 27.34 13.89 13.48
N ASP A 255 26.01 14.09 13.40
CA ASP A 255 25.05 13.62 14.41
C ASP A 255 24.32 12.33 13.99
N LYS A 256 24.12 12.12 12.69
CA LYS A 256 23.60 10.85 12.16
C LYS A 256 24.76 10.07 11.54
N GLY A 257 25.27 9.09 12.28
CA GLY A 257 26.35 8.17 11.85
C GLY A 257 26.08 7.32 10.59
N ALA A 258 25.14 7.70 9.74
CA ALA A 258 25.01 7.25 8.36
C ALA A 258 25.49 8.40 7.46
N LYS A 259 26.79 8.40 7.18
CA LYS A 259 27.34 9.12 6.03
C LYS A 259 26.63 8.58 4.79
N ALA A 260 26.03 9.52 4.04
CA ALA A 260 25.39 9.30 2.73
C ALA A 260 26.36 9.07 1.45
#